data_AF-A0A4V1J1S7-F1
#
_entry.id   AF-A0A4V1J1S7-F1
#
_cell.length_a   1.000
_cell.length_b   1.000
_cell.length_c   1.000
_cell.angle_alpha   90.00
_cell.angle_beta   90.00
_cell.angle_gamma   90.00
#
_symmetry.space_group_name_H-M   'P 1'
#
loop_
_entity.id
_entity.type
_entity.pdbx_description
1 polymer ?
#
loop_
_entity_poly.entity_id
_entity_poly.type
_entity_poly.pdbx_seq_one_letter_code
_entity_poly.pdbx_strand_id
1 'polypeptide(L)'
;MNLLSSVPRFGVLADAGFVQEYFLPRIISQVSEMFHRPTPELQSLRNRLGGFPSTLQEVLCVKKAAILLSKVYPFNAIDYSQTEPDERFGKPTKEINHLVLSLHKMALEIRRHPLALDAVMANVLEEFFRGIGDASFWEKEKEPRRFGYAGVQQFVLDIHFLLKVCDAYVSDTAASAGNVVCERALRLYFAQNRHSKRTLQTGDWYDTHVTEAIQSAGKEIRRFGEEVV
;
A
#
# COMPACT_ATOMS: atom_id res chain seq x y z
N MET A 1 1.85 -32.97 -3.88
CA MET A 1 1.70 -31.77 -4.74
C MET A 1 1.81 -30.57 -3.81
N ASN A 2 3.02 -30.04 -3.65
CA ASN A 2 3.30 -28.96 -2.70
C ASN A 2 2.68 -27.66 -3.23
N LEU A 3 1.51 -27.30 -2.70
CA LEU A 3 0.99 -25.95 -2.79
C LEU A 3 2.07 -25.02 -2.25
N LEU A 4 2.70 -24.28 -3.17
CA LEU A 4 3.49 -23.09 -2.89
C LEU A 4 2.91 -22.40 -1.66
N SER A 5 3.71 -22.28 -0.59
CA SER A 5 3.26 -21.79 0.71
C SER A 5 2.29 -20.62 0.54
N SER A 6 1.16 -20.64 1.23
CA SER A 6 0.01 -19.73 1.15
C SER A 6 0.30 -18.23 1.36
N VAL A 7 1.56 -17.82 1.43
CA VAL A 7 2.02 -16.44 1.49
C VAL A 7 2.67 -16.08 0.16
N PRO A 8 2.14 -15.08 -0.58
CA PRO A 8 2.78 -14.56 -1.78
C PRO A 8 4.19 -14.04 -1.46
N ARG A 9 5.22 -14.55 -2.16
CA ARG A 9 6.64 -14.27 -1.88
C ARG A 9 7.25 -13.38 -2.96
N PHE A 10 7.96 -12.33 -2.55
CA PHE A 10 8.73 -11.48 -3.47
C PHE A 10 9.85 -12.24 -4.19
N GLY A 11 10.39 -13.30 -3.60
CA GLY A 11 11.36 -14.18 -4.25
C GLY A 11 10.90 -14.74 -5.60
N VAL A 12 9.61 -15.12 -5.75
CA VAL A 12 9.10 -15.65 -7.02
C VAL A 12 9.08 -14.58 -8.11
N LEU A 13 8.79 -13.33 -7.74
CA LEU A 13 8.86 -12.21 -8.67
C LEU A 13 10.31 -11.94 -9.09
N ALA A 14 11.25 -11.98 -8.13
CA ALA A 14 12.66 -11.80 -8.40
C ALA A 14 13.23 -12.90 -9.32
N ASP A 15 12.84 -14.16 -9.09
CA ASP A 15 13.23 -15.29 -9.92
C ASP A 15 12.67 -15.14 -11.34
N ALA A 16 11.40 -14.72 -11.48
CA ALA A 16 10.77 -14.49 -12.78
C ALA A 16 11.46 -13.36 -13.57
N GLY A 17 11.79 -12.24 -12.89
CA GLY A 17 12.57 -11.15 -13.46
C GLY A 17 13.95 -11.61 -13.90
N PHE A 18 14.68 -12.34 -13.04
CA PHE A 18 15.99 -12.89 -13.36
C PHE A 18 15.95 -13.80 -14.60
N VAL A 19 14.97 -14.69 -14.69
CA VAL A 19 14.83 -15.60 -15.83
C VAL A 19 14.62 -14.83 -17.13
N GLN A 20 13.76 -13.81 -17.11
CA GLN A 20 13.38 -13.05 -18.30
C GLN A 20 14.48 -12.08 -18.75
N GLU A 21 15.12 -11.37 -17.81
CA GLU A 21 16.07 -10.30 -18.11
C GLU A 21 17.51 -10.80 -18.30
N TYR A 22 17.91 -11.87 -17.60
CA TYR A 22 19.30 -12.32 -17.56
C TYR A 22 19.50 -13.73 -18.10
N PHE A 23 18.70 -14.70 -17.65
CA PHE A 23 18.92 -16.10 -18.01
C PHE A 23 18.59 -16.39 -19.49
N LEU A 24 17.36 -16.10 -19.93
CA LEU A 24 16.93 -16.38 -21.29
C LEU A 24 17.79 -15.69 -22.36
N PRO A 25 18.14 -14.40 -22.23
CA PRO A 25 19.02 -13.75 -23.20
C PRO A 25 20.39 -14.42 -23.33
N ARG A 26 20.97 -14.88 -22.22
CA ARG A 26 22.26 -15.59 -22.23
C ARG A 26 22.18 -16.94 -22.92
N ILE A 27 21.13 -17.72 -22.64
CA ILE A 27 20.90 -19.01 -23.31
C ILE A 27 20.68 -18.81 -24.81
N ILE A 28 19.87 -17.81 -25.19
CA ILE A 28 19.64 -17.45 -26.60
C ILE A 28 20.96 -17.16 -27.31
N SER A 29 21.83 -16.33 -26.71
CA SER A 29 23.15 -16.00 -27.27
C SER A 29 24.02 -17.24 -27.44
N GLN A 30 24.17 -18.04 -26.39
CA GLN A 30 25.02 -19.23 -26.40
C GLN A 30 24.56 -20.28 -27.42
N VAL A 31 23.26 -20.53 -27.53
CA VAL A 31 22.73 -21.47 -28.52
C VAL A 31 22.89 -20.90 -29.93
N SER A 32 22.68 -19.60 -30.12
CA SER A 32 22.89 -18.96 -31.42
C SER A 32 24.35 -19.06 -31.88
N GLU A 33 25.30 -18.91 -30.96
CA GLU A 33 26.73 -19.09 -31.21
C GLU A 33 27.08 -20.55 -31.53
N MET A 34 26.59 -21.49 -30.72
CA MET A 34 26.88 -22.92 -30.86
C MET A 34 26.41 -23.51 -32.20
N PHE A 35 25.26 -23.05 -32.70
CA PHE A 35 24.70 -23.55 -33.96
C PHE A 35 24.96 -22.61 -35.15
N HIS A 36 25.70 -21.51 -34.95
CA HIS A 36 25.95 -20.48 -35.96
C HIS A 36 24.69 -20.02 -36.72
N ARG A 37 23.54 -20.00 -36.03
CA ARG A 37 22.25 -19.62 -36.61
C ARG A 37 21.38 -18.88 -35.59
N PRO A 38 20.49 -17.98 -36.02
CA PRO A 38 19.46 -17.43 -35.15
C PRO A 38 18.58 -18.53 -34.54
N THR A 39 18.12 -18.29 -33.31
CA THR A 39 17.23 -19.19 -32.53
C THR A 39 15.84 -18.56 -32.34
N PRO A 40 15.06 -18.39 -33.43
CA PRO A 40 13.77 -17.69 -33.37
C PRO A 40 12.77 -18.36 -32.42
N GLU A 41 12.89 -19.66 -32.16
CA GLU A 41 12.04 -20.40 -31.23
C GLU A 41 12.24 -19.92 -29.78
N LEU A 42 13.49 -19.69 -29.38
CA LEU A 42 13.83 -19.19 -28.05
C LEU A 42 13.53 -17.69 -27.92
N GLN A 43 13.74 -16.91 -28.98
CA GLN A 43 13.34 -15.50 -29.01
C GLN A 43 11.82 -15.35 -28.89
N SER A 44 11.05 -16.22 -29.57
CA SER A 44 9.60 -16.28 -29.45
C SER A 44 9.17 -16.63 -28.03
N LEU A 45 9.82 -17.61 -27.39
CA LEU A 45 9.57 -17.95 -25.99
C LEU A 45 9.84 -16.76 -25.05
N ARG A 46 10.97 -16.07 -25.22
CA ARG A 46 11.30 -14.86 -24.44
C ARG A 46 10.23 -13.78 -24.60
N ASN A 47 9.81 -13.51 -25.83
CA ASN A 47 8.77 -12.50 -26.09
C ASN A 47 7.44 -12.89 -25.43
N ARG A 48 7.06 -14.17 -25.50
CA ARG A 48 5.84 -14.69 -24.85
C ARG A 48 5.89 -14.56 -23.32
N LEU A 49 7.06 -14.79 -22.72
CA LEU A 49 7.27 -14.67 -21.27
C LEU A 49 7.53 -13.23 -20.82
N GLY A 50 7.71 -12.29 -21.75
CA GLY A 50 8.16 -10.93 -21.45
C GLY A 50 7.22 -10.15 -20.53
N GLY A 51 5.91 -10.33 -20.65
CA GLY A 51 4.92 -9.66 -19.79
C GLY A 51 4.68 -10.35 -18.43
N PHE A 52 5.21 -11.56 -18.24
CA PHE A 52 4.89 -12.38 -17.08
C PHE A 52 5.35 -11.76 -15.74
N PRO A 53 6.56 -11.16 -15.63
CA PRO A 53 6.99 -10.50 -14.39
C PRO A 53 6.09 -9.33 -14.00
N SER A 54 5.66 -8.51 -14.97
CA SER A 54 4.77 -7.35 -14.71
C SER A 54 3.41 -7.81 -14.20
N THR A 55 2.78 -8.79 -14.85
CA THR A 55 1.51 -9.36 -14.39
C THR A 55 1.65 -10.02 -13.01
N LEU A 56 2.77 -10.70 -12.76
CA LEU A 56 3.03 -11.30 -11.45
C LEU A 56 3.19 -10.24 -10.36
N GLN A 57 3.87 -9.12 -10.65
CA GLN A 57 3.98 -7.98 -9.73
C GLN A 57 2.61 -7.39 -9.41
N GLU A 58 1.78 -7.14 -10.41
CA GLU A 58 0.41 -6.63 -10.22
C GLU A 58 -0.41 -7.55 -9.31
N VAL A 59 -0.47 -8.85 -9.62
CA VAL A 59 -1.19 -9.85 -8.81
C VAL A 59 -0.64 -9.92 -7.38
N LEU A 60 0.69 -9.83 -7.22
CA LEU A 60 1.34 -9.84 -5.92
C LEU A 60 0.96 -8.61 -5.10
N CYS A 61 0.97 -7.42 -5.71
CA CYS A 61 0.62 -6.16 -5.05
C CYS A 61 -0.85 -6.17 -4.61
N VAL A 62 -1.77 -6.58 -5.49
CA VAL A 62 -3.20 -6.74 -5.17
C VAL A 62 -3.39 -7.69 -3.97
N LYS A 63 -2.71 -8.85 -3.97
CA LYS A 63 -2.82 -9.81 -2.86
C LYS A 63 -2.24 -9.28 -1.56
N LYS A 64 -1.10 -8.58 -1.60
CA LYS A 64 -0.49 -7.97 -0.41
C LYS A 64 -1.38 -6.87 0.14
N ALA A 65 -1.92 -5.98 -0.70
CA ALA A 65 -2.91 -4.97 -0.33
C ALA A 65 -4.15 -5.58 0.33
N ALA A 66 -4.72 -6.65 -0.25
CA ALA A 66 -5.86 -7.36 0.33
C ALA A 66 -5.53 -7.98 1.71
N ILE A 67 -4.32 -8.49 1.91
CA ILE A 67 -3.87 -8.99 3.23
C ILE A 67 -3.75 -7.84 4.23
N LEU A 68 -3.19 -6.69 3.83
CA LEU A 68 -3.11 -5.51 4.68
C LEU A 68 -4.51 -5.07 5.11
N LEU A 69 -5.47 -4.98 4.19
CA LEU A 69 -6.84 -4.56 4.48
C LEU A 69 -7.64 -5.55 5.32
N SER A 70 -7.41 -6.85 5.17
CA SER A 70 -8.19 -7.87 5.90
C SER A 70 -7.59 -8.21 7.26
N LYS A 71 -6.27 -8.11 7.43
CA LYS A 71 -5.57 -8.60 8.64
C LYS A 71 -4.85 -7.53 9.45
N VAL A 72 -4.35 -6.48 8.81
CA VAL A 72 -3.48 -5.49 9.47
C VAL A 72 -4.26 -4.23 9.80
N TYR A 73 -4.99 -3.72 8.81
CA TYR A 73 -5.84 -2.53 8.88
C TYR A 73 -7.27 -2.92 8.47
N PRO A 74 -8.02 -3.62 9.33
CA PRO A 74 -9.40 -4.04 9.05
C PRO A 74 -10.32 -2.84 9.06
N PHE A 75 -10.30 -2.06 7.97
CA PHE A 75 -10.97 -0.77 7.90
C PHE A 75 -12.45 -0.89 8.28
N ASN A 76 -13.15 -1.93 7.86
CA ASN A 76 -14.56 -2.19 8.21
C ASN A 76 -14.83 -2.36 9.73
N ALA A 77 -13.84 -2.77 10.51
CA ALA A 77 -13.97 -3.02 11.95
C ALA A 77 -13.64 -1.79 12.81
N ILE A 78 -12.93 -0.79 12.25
CA ILE A 78 -12.52 0.41 12.98
C ILE A 78 -13.74 1.32 13.22
N ASP A 79 -13.93 1.82 14.43
CA ASP A 79 -15.05 2.73 14.71
C ASP A 79 -14.64 4.21 14.52
N TYR A 80 -15.18 4.82 13.46
CA TYR A 80 -15.04 6.26 13.18
C TYR A 80 -16.33 7.04 13.43
N SER A 81 -17.30 6.47 14.15
CA SER A 81 -18.57 7.13 14.46
C SER A 81 -18.48 8.16 15.60
N GLN A 82 -17.32 8.26 16.27
CA GLN A 82 -17.10 9.11 17.43
C GLN A 82 -17.30 10.60 17.13
N THR A 83 -18.15 11.24 17.92
CA THR A 83 -18.49 12.67 17.79
C THR A 83 -17.58 13.59 18.59
N GLU A 84 -17.17 13.17 19.79
CA GLU A 84 -16.31 13.97 20.66
C GLU A 84 -14.85 13.52 20.57
N PRO A 85 -13.89 14.47 20.58
CA PRO A 85 -12.47 14.15 20.72
C PRO A 85 -12.19 13.42 22.03
N ASP A 86 -11.40 12.36 21.97
CA ASP A 86 -10.83 11.69 23.15
C ASP A 86 -9.37 12.12 23.36
N GLU A 87 -8.68 11.53 24.34
CA GLU A 87 -7.26 11.79 24.63
C GLU A 87 -6.30 11.38 23.50
N ARG A 88 -6.78 10.59 22.53
CA ARG A 88 -5.99 10.09 21.40
C ARG A 88 -6.23 10.90 20.14
N PHE A 89 -7.23 11.77 20.13
CA PHE A 89 -7.49 12.68 19.02
C PHE A 89 -6.25 13.52 18.69
N GLY A 90 -5.90 13.57 17.40
CA GLY A 90 -4.67 14.23 16.96
C GLY A 90 -3.43 13.33 17.00
N LYS A 91 -3.54 12.06 17.36
CA LYS A 91 -2.44 11.09 17.28
C LYS A 91 -2.82 9.95 16.33
N PRO A 92 -1.88 9.38 15.55
CA PRO A 92 -2.19 8.26 14.69
C PRO A 92 -2.74 7.08 15.48
N THR A 93 -3.78 6.42 14.94
CA THR A 93 -4.40 5.25 15.58
C THR A 93 -3.44 4.08 15.73
N LYS A 94 -3.80 3.10 16.57
CA LYS A 94 -2.99 1.89 16.74
C LYS A 94 -2.96 1.06 15.46
N GLU A 95 -4.08 1.06 14.75
CA GLU A 95 -4.33 0.36 13.51
C GLU A 95 -3.43 0.91 12.40
N ILE A 96 -3.34 2.24 12.25
CA ILE A 96 -2.47 2.84 11.24
C ILE A 96 -0.99 2.66 11.59
N ASN A 97 -0.62 2.74 12.87
CA ASN A 97 0.74 2.43 13.30
C ASN A 97 1.11 0.97 13.00
N HIS A 98 0.22 0.03 13.25
CA HIS A 98 0.43 -1.38 12.91
C HIS A 98 0.56 -1.60 11.39
N LEU A 99 -0.20 -0.86 10.59
CA LEU A 99 -0.06 -0.85 9.14
C LEU A 99 1.33 -0.37 8.69
N VAL A 100 1.77 0.78 9.20
CA VAL A 100 3.09 1.33 8.91
C VAL A 100 4.20 0.33 9.29
N LEU A 101 4.14 -0.28 10.47
CA LEU A 101 5.13 -1.30 10.87
C LEU A 101 5.10 -2.53 9.95
N SER A 102 3.93 -2.93 9.47
CA SER A 102 3.79 -4.04 8.53
C SER A 102 4.36 -3.71 7.15
N LEU A 103 4.12 -2.48 6.67
CA LEU A 103 4.69 -1.96 5.44
C LEU A 103 6.21 -1.80 5.53
N HIS A 104 6.73 -1.38 6.69
CA HIS A 104 8.16 -1.30 6.95
C HIS A 104 8.82 -2.68 6.82
N LYS A 105 8.25 -3.70 7.48
CA LYS A 105 8.71 -5.09 7.34
C LYS A 105 8.65 -5.58 5.90
N MET A 106 7.62 -5.20 5.15
CA MET A 106 7.48 -5.53 3.74
C MET A 106 8.58 -4.88 2.89
N ALA A 107 8.88 -3.60 3.13
CA ALA A 107 9.96 -2.91 2.44
C ALA A 107 11.32 -3.58 2.70
N LEU A 108 11.59 -3.98 3.95
CA LEU A 108 12.79 -4.77 4.29
C LEU A 108 12.82 -6.14 3.60
N GLU A 109 11.67 -6.81 3.47
CA GLU A 109 11.56 -8.08 2.74
C GLU A 109 11.90 -7.89 1.25
N ILE A 110 11.34 -6.85 0.62
CA ILE A 110 11.58 -6.55 -0.80
C ILE A 110 13.06 -6.23 -1.06
N ARG A 111 13.72 -5.48 -0.16
CA ARG A 111 15.15 -5.13 -0.26
C ARG A 111 16.09 -6.34 -0.30
N ARG A 112 15.65 -7.50 0.20
CA ARG A 112 16.44 -8.76 0.13
C ARG A 112 16.46 -9.37 -1.26
N HIS A 113 15.72 -8.80 -2.20
CA HIS A 113 15.59 -9.28 -3.56
C HIS A 113 16.02 -8.19 -4.55
N PRO A 114 16.49 -8.57 -5.77
CA PRO A 114 16.83 -7.62 -6.84
C PRO A 114 15.55 -7.06 -7.50
N LEU A 115 14.70 -6.41 -6.71
CA LEU A 115 13.45 -5.81 -7.13
C LEU A 115 13.51 -4.29 -6.96
N ALA A 116 12.79 -3.57 -7.81
CA ALA A 116 12.60 -2.14 -7.66
C ALA A 116 11.68 -1.85 -6.47
N LEU A 117 12.27 -1.65 -5.28
CA LEU A 117 11.56 -1.39 -4.03
C LEU A 117 10.48 -0.32 -4.20
N ASP A 118 10.87 0.82 -4.76
CA ASP A 118 10.00 1.99 -4.89
C ASP A 118 8.78 1.69 -5.74
N ALA A 119 8.96 1.01 -6.87
CA ALA A 119 7.86 0.64 -7.76
C ALA A 119 6.93 -0.40 -7.12
N VAL A 120 7.47 -1.40 -6.41
CA VAL A 120 6.66 -2.43 -5.76
C VAL A 120 5.87 -1.82 -4.59
N MET A 121 6.51 -0.99 -3.76
CA MET A 121 5.84 -0.33 -2.63
C MET A 121 4.78 0.66 -3.08
N ALA A 122 5.05 1.46 -4.11
CA ALA A 122 4.08 2.37 -4.70
C ALA A 122 2.82 1.62 -5.16
N ASN A 123 3.00 0.51 -5.90
CA ASN A 123 1.88 -0.32 -6.36
C ASN A 123 1.10 -0.95 -5.20
N VAL A 124 1.77 -1.39 -4.13
CA VAL A 124 1.09 -1.92 -2.94
C VAL A 124 0.25 -0.85 -2.26
N LEU A 125 0.77 0.38 -2.12
CA LEU A 125 0.05 1.50 -1.51
C LEU A 125 -1.14 1.93 -2.37
N GLU A 126 -0.96 2.00 -3.69
CA GLU A 126 -2.04 2.30 -4.63
C GLU A 126 -3.17 1.27 -4.54
N GLU A 127 -2.85 -0.02 -4.61
CA GLU A 127 -3.84 -1.10 -4.49
C GLU A 127 -4.47 -1.14 -3.09
N PHE A 128 -3.74 -0.77 -2.05
CA PHE A 128 -4.29 -0.62 -0.70
C PHE A 128 -5.35 0.48 -0.64
N PHE A 129 -5.07 1.68 -1.14
CA PHE A 129 -6.05 2.77 -1.15
C PHE A 129 -7.23 2.50 -2.09
N ARG A 130 -7.00 1.89 -3.26
CA ARG A 130 -8.08 1.42 -4.14
C ARG A 130 -8.97 0.41 -3.43
N GLY A 131 -8.38 -0.53 -2.72
CA GLY A 131 -9.11 -1.52 -1.92
C GLY A 131 -9.93 -0.86 -0.79
N ILE A 132 -9.42 0.18 -0.11
CA ILE A 132 -10.26 0.96 0.82
C ILE A 132 -11.40 1.64 0.07
N GLY A 133 -11.13 2.17 -1.12
CA GLY A 133 -12.10 2.86 -1.97
C GLY A 133 -13.27 1.99 -2.44
N ASP A 134 -13.18 0.67 -2.32
CA ASP A 134 -14.21 -0.26 -2.76
C ASP A 134 -15.49 -0.11 -1.94
N ALA A 135 -16.65 -0.08 -2.61
CA ALA A 135 -17.93 0.27 -1.98
C ALA A 135 -18.30 -0.61 -0.78
N SER A 136 -17.90 -1.89 -0.81
CA SER A 136 -18.14 -2.88 0.25
C SER A 136 -17.56 -2.47 1.61
N PHE A 137 -16.52 -1.64 1.64
CA PHE A 137 -15.90 -1.16 2.88
C PHE A 137 -16.58 0.07 3.49
N TRP A 138 -17.45 0.72 2.72
CA TRP A 138 -18.18 1.94 3.10
C TRP A 138 -19.65 1.67 3.43
N GLU A 139 -20.06 0.42 3.41
CA GLU A 139 -21.41 -0.04 3.74
C GLU A 139 -21.33 -1.02 4.91
N LYS A 140 -22.13 -0.79 5.95
CA LYS A 140 -22.30 -1.71 7.07
C LYS A 140 -23.78 -1.99 7.22
N GLU A 141 -24.17 -3.27 7.13
CA GLU A 141 -25.58 -3.69 7.27
C GLU A 141 -26.53 -2.98 6.28
N LYS A 142 -26.05 -2.70 5.05
CA LYS A 142 -26.75 -1.92 4.00
C LYS A 142 -26.97 -0.44 4.33
N GLU A 143 -26.40 0.06 5.42
CA GLU A 143 -26.32 1.49 5.69
C GLU A 143 -24.94 2.05 5.31
N PRO A 144 -24.87 3.31 4.84
CA PRO A 144 -23.60 4.00 4.69
C PRO A 144 -22.87 4.04 6.04
N ARG A 145 -21.57 3.79 6.01
CA ARG A 145 -20.70 3.90 7.18
C ARG A 145 -20.86 5.27 7.84
N ARG A 146 -20.99 5.27 9.17
CA ARG A 146 -21.14 6.49 9.96
C ARG A 146 -19.80 7.11 10.30
N PHE A 147 -19.70 8.41 10.09
CA PHE A 147 -18.58 9.23 10.51
C PHE A 147 -19.04 10.30 11.50
N GLY A 148 -18.43 10.33 12.67
CA GLY A 148 -18.58 11.42 13.64
C GLY A 148 -17.53 12.51 13.43
N TYR A 149 -17.69 13.64 14.13
CA TYR A 149 -16.79 14.79 14.00
C TYR A 149 -15.34 14.46 14.36
N ALA A 150 -15.10 13.75 15.46
CA ALA A 150 -13.75 13.32 15.80
C ALA A 150 -13.27 12.20 14.88
N GLY A 151 -14.15 11.24 14.56
CA GLY A 151 -13.78 10.08 13.75
C GLY A 151 -13.39 10.40 12.30
N VAL A 152 -14.08 11.33 11.62
CA VAL A 152 -13.71 11.71 10.24
C VAL A 152 -12.34 12.38 10.19
N GLN A 153 -12.03 13.20 11.18
CA GLN A 153 -10.76 13.92 11.27
C GLN A 153 -9.63 12.96 11.66
N GLN A 154 -9.90 12.03 12.57
CA GLN A 154 -8.96 10.98 12.91
C GLN A 154 -8.64 10.10 11.70
N PHE A 155 -9.64 9.76 10.89
CA PHE A 155 -9.42 9.02 9.66
C PHE A 155 -8.55 9.79 8.67
N VAL A 156 -8.82 11.07 8.44
CA VAL A 156 -7.99 11.92 7.58
C VAL A 156 -6.55 12.01 8.10
N LEU A 157 -6.38 12.19 9.42
CA LEU A 157 -5.07 12.22 10.07
C LEU A 157 -4.29 10.92 9.88
N ASP A 158 -4.95 9.76 10.03
CA ASP A 158 -4.31 8.45 9.84
C ASP A 158 -3.80 8.29 8.40
N ILE A 159 -4.60 8.68 7.39
CA ILE A 159 -4.19 8.59 5.98
C ILE A 159 -3.04 9.55 5.68
N HIS A 160 -3.09 10.79 6.19
CA HIS A 160 -1.98 11.75 6.04
C HIS A 160 -0.70 11.25 6.71
N PHE A 161 -0.81 10.69 7.91
CA PHE A 161 0.30 10.08 8.62
C PHE A 161 0.95 8.95 7.82
N LEU A 162 0.14 8.04 7.28
CA LEU A 162 0.62 6.95 6.43
C LEU A 162 1.37 7.47 5.20
N LEU A 163 0.76 8.41 4.45
CA LEU A 163 1.38 9.00 3.27
C LEU A 163 2.69 9.69 3.61
N LYS A 164 2.75 10.42 4.74
CA LYS A 164 3.97 11.14 5.14
C LYS A 164 5.09 10.22 5.61
N VAL A 165 4.78 9.12 6.29
CA VAL A 165 5.79 8.13 6.69
C VAL A 165 6.33 7.38 5.48
N CYS A 166 5.46 7.09 4.51
CA CYS A 166 5.82 6.34 3.30
C CYS A 166 6.24 7.24 2.12
N ASP A 167 6.46 8.55 2.33
CA ASP A 167 6.64 9.58 1.30
C ASP A 167 7.60 9.19 0.17
N ALA A 168 8.74 8.58 0.51
CA ALA A 168 9.74 8.10 -0.46
C ALA A 168 9.23 7.03 -1.44
N TYR A 169 8.12 6.38 -1.12
CA TYR A 169 7.54 5.26 -1.87
C TYR A 169 6.11 5.54 -2.34
N VAL A 170 5.56 6.74 -2.09
CA VAL A 170 4.23 7.13 -2.53
C VAL A 170 4.33 7.68 -3.95
N SER A 171 3.64 7.05 -4.90
CA SER A 171 3.44 7.62 -6.24
C SER A 171 2.31 8.65 -6.24
N ASP A 172 2.26 9.49 -7.27
CA ASP A 172 1.15 10.43 -7.49
C ASP A 172 -0.21 9.70 -7.56
N THR A 173 -0.22 8.49 -8.13
CA THR A 173 -1.42 7.64 -8.20
C THR A 173 -1.87 7.14 -6.83
N ALA A 174 -0.92 6.71 -5.98
CA ALA A 174 -1.21 6.30 -4.61
C ALA A 174 -1.68 7.49 -3.75
N ALA A 175 -1.04 8.65 -3.87
CA ALA A 175 -1.45 9.88 -3.20
C ALA A 175 -2.86 10.30 -3.61
N SER A 176 -3.16 10.28 -4.90
CA SER A 176 -4.49 10.55 -5.45
C SER A 176 -5.55 9.57 -4.92
N ALA A 177 -5.24 8.28 -4.89
CA ALA A 177 -6.15 7.26 -4.33
C ALA A 177 -6.42 7.48 -2.83
N GLY A 178 -5.39 7.86 -2.05
CA GLY A 178 -5.54 8.26 -0.64
C GLY A 178 -6.45 9.47 -0.47
N ASN A 179 -6.29 10.50 -1.30
CA ASN A 179 -7.13 11.69 -1.26
C ASN A 179 -8.60 11.38 -1.60
N VAL A 180 -8.85 10.52 -2.59
CA VAL A 180 -10.22 10.07 -2.93
C VAL A 180 -10.89 9.41 -1.73
N VAL A 181 -10.16 8.61 -0.97
CA VAL A 181 -10.64 7.95 0.24
C VAL A 181 -10.96 8.96 1.36
N CYS A 182 -10.09 9.97 1.57
CA CYS A 182 -10.36 11.06 2.50
C CYS A 182 -11.58 11.90 2.09
N GLU A 183 -11.69 12.27 0.82
CA GLU A 183 -12.82 13.01 0.29
C GLU A 183 -14.13 12.24 0.47
N ARG A 184 -14.12 10.92 0.22
CA ARG A 184 -15.30 10.08 0.42
C ARG A 184 -15.76 10.09 1.88
N ALA A 185 -14.84 9.98 2.83
CA ALA A 185 -15.16 10.07 4.26
C ALA A 185 -15.75 11.43 4.63
N LEU A 186 -15.16 12.53 4.15
CA LEU A 186 -15.65 13.89 4.38
C LEU A 186 -17.04 14.10 3.78
N ARG A 187 -17.28 13.64 2.55
CA ARG A 187 -18.59 13.71 1.89
C ARG A 187 -19.66 12.95 2.69
N LEU A 188 -19.35 11.76 3.18
CA LEU A 188 -20.25 11.00 4.04
C LEU A 188 -20.53 11.72 5.37
N TYR A 189 -19.49 12.25 6.02
CA TYR A 189 -19.63 13.04 7.24
C TYR A 189 -20.58 14.23 7.03
N PHE A 190 -20.35 15.06 6.01
CA PHE A 190 -21.19 16.22 5.73
C PHE A 190 -22.63 15.84 5.32
N ALA A 191 -22.79 14.73 4.58
CA ALA A 191 -24.12 14.24 4.22
C ALA A 191 -24.93 13.79 5.45
N GLN A 192 -24.27 13.20 6.44
CA GLN A 192 -24.88 12.69 7.68
C GLN A 192 -25.07 13.78 8.75
N ASN A 193 -24.22 14.81 8.76
CA ASN A 193 -24.15 15.83 9.80
C ASN A 193 -24.49 17.24 9.28
N ARG A 194 -25.50 17.38 8.42
CA ARG A 194 -25.88 18.64 7.75
C ARG A 194 -26.14 19.83 8.68
N HIS A 195 -26.53 19.56 9.93
CA HIS A 195 -26.83 20.57 10.93
C HIS A 195 -25.68 20.84 11.91
N SER A 196 -24.54 20.16 11.75
CA SER A 196 -23.36 20.41 12.58
C SER A 196 -22.80 21.80 12.29
N LYS A 197 -22.64 22.60 13.35
CA LYS A 197 -21.96 23.90 13.30
C LYS A 197 -20.46 23.80 13.58
N ARG A 198 -19.94 22.58 13.85
CA ARG A 198 -18.54 22.38 14.21
C ARG A 198 -17.66 22.52 12.98
N THR A 199 -16.68 23.41 13.06
CA THR A 199 -15.64 23.56 12.04
C THR A 199 -14.64 22.41 12.15
N LEU A 200 -14.34 21.78 11.02
CA LEU A 200 -13.23 20.83 10.93
C LEU A 200 -11.89 21.55 11.14
N GLN A 201 -10.88 20.82 11.56
CA GLN A 201 -9.51 21.30 11.70
C GLN A 201 -8.91 21.67 10.35
N THR A 202 -7.93 22.57 10.38
CA THR A 202 -7.23 23.07 9.20
C THR A 202 -6.13 22.11 8.74
N GLY A 203 -5.62 22.30 7.51
CA GLY A 203 -4.45 21.57 7.01
C GLY A 203 -3.25 21.66 7.96
N ASP A 204 -2.94 22.87 8.43
CA ASP A 204 -1.85 23.13 9.37
C ASP A 204 -1.95 22.30 10.66
N TRP A 205 -3.18 22.05 11.14
CA TRP A 205 -3.40 21.21 12.31
C TRP A 205 -2.98 19.77 12.02
N TYR A 206 -3.39 19.19 10.88
CA TYR A 206 -2.98 17.84 10.48
C TYR A 206 -1.47 17.74 10.31
N ASP A 207 -0.86 18.70 9.62
CA ASP A 207 0.58 18.69 9.33
C ASP A 207 1.42 18.77 10.61
N THR A 208 1.00 19.61 11.56
CA THR A 208 1.66 19.73 12.88
C THR A 208 1.60 18.41 13.63
N HIS A 209 0.41 17.81 13.76
CA HIS A 209 0.21 16.59 14.52
C HIS A 209 0.88 15.37 13.88
N VAL A 210 0.86 15.27 12.55
CA VAL A 210 1.59 14.23 11.81
C VAL A 210 3.10 14.38 12.03
N THR A 211 3.63 15.59 11.96
CA THR A 211 5.05 15.86 12.16
C THR A 211 5.48 15.50 13.59
N GLU A 212 4.73 15.93 14.61
CA GLU A 212 4.99 15.59 16.01
C GLU A 212 4.91 14.08 16.26
N ALA A 213 3.93 13.40 15.65
CA ALA A 213 3.79 11.96 15.74
C ALA A 213 4.99 11.22 15.13
N ILE A 214 5.48 11.65 13.97
CA ILE A 214 6.67 11.06 13.33
C ILE A 214 7.92 11.32 14.19
N GLN A 215 8.10 12.52 14.71
CA GLN A 215 9.26 12.87 15.55
C GLN A 215 9.32 12.06 16.85
N SER A 216 8.16 11.82 17.46
CA SER A 216 8.03 11.04 18.69
C SER A 216 7.97 9.52 18.48
N ALA A 217 7.90 9.07 17.22
CA ALA A 217 7.78 7.65 16.89
C ALA A 217 9.09 6.85 17.00
N GLY A 218 8.93 5.52 16.96
CA GLY A 218 10.03 4.56 16.87
C GLY A 218 10.93 4.76 15.65
N LYS A 219 12.11 4.13 15.66
CA LYS A 219 13.08 4.22 14.57
C LYS A 219 12.52 3.69 13.25
N GLU A 220 11.65 2.70 13.31
CA GLU A 220 11.00 2.03 12.19
C GLU A 220 10.11 2.98 11.37
N ILE A 221 9.49 3.95 12.06
CA ILE A 221 8.63 4.97 11.46
C ILE A 221 9.48 6.13 10.93
N ARG A 222 10.50 6.57 11.68
CA ARG A 222 11.39 7.66 11.27
C ARG A 222 12.35 7.28 10.14
N ARG A 223 12.71 6.00 10.03
CA ARG A 223 13.61 5.44 9.02
C ARG A 223 12.88 4.37 8.23
N PHE A 224 11.72 4.74 7.69
CA PHE A 224 10.82 3.81 7.02
C PHE A 224 11.51 3.13 5.82
N GLY A 225 11.46 1.81 5.79
CA GLY A 225 12.12 0.98 4.78
C GLY A 225 13.62 0.78 4.98
N GLU A 226 14.28 1.43 5.94
CA GLU A 226 15.72 1.29 6.18
C GLU A 226 16.05 0.20 7.20
N GLU A 227 17.14 -0.55 6.96
CA GLU A 227 17.70 -1.44 7.98
C GLU A 227 18.34 -0.59 9.09
N VAL A 228 17.89 -0.82 10.32
CA VAL A 228 18.48 -0.18 11.49
C VAL A 228 19.76 -0.94 11.83
N VAL A 229 20.90 -0.40 11.39
CA VAL A 229 22.24 -0.81 11.83
C VAL A 229 22.48 -0.38 13.28
#